data_AF-A0A952CT02-F1
#
_entry.id   AF-A0A952CT02-F1
#
_cell.length_a   1.000
_cell.length_b   1.000
_cell.length_c   1.000
_cell.angle_alpha   90.00
_cell.angle_beta   90.00
_cell.angle_gamma   90.00
#
_symmetry.space_group_name_H-M   'P 1'
#
loop_
_entity.id
_entity.type
_entity.pdbx_description
1 polymer ?
#
loop_
_entity_poly.entity_id
_entity_poly.type
_entity_poly.pdbx_seq_one_letter_code
_entity_poly.pdbx_strand_id
1 'polypeptide(L)'
;MNAFNTQVAQWMSNNPNVNSLLTTNSAGDTIWEIPIVVHVMHTGGAVGTKYNISDGLIDSTIDYLNKTFEASWPSYPAPGSGGTKFPFRFTLAKRAPNCTATNGIVRVNASATYSNYTTDGVNRNLTGGVSDPNIKALSVWPNDRYYNIWVVNRIDTVDGYPGTIGSFVAGYAYFPGAPANIDGTIMLASQMAPGRTTLPHEIGHAFNLYHTFEGYTVVSG
;
A
#
# COMPACT_ATOMS: atom_id res chain seq x y z
N MET A 1 16.28 8.42 20.58
CA MET A 1 15.76 7.90 19.30
C MET A 1 14.24 8.01 19.37
N ASN A 2 13.58 8.73 18.46
CA ASN A 2 12.12 8.92 18.55
C ASN A 2 11.38 7.57 18.39
N ALA A 3 10.12 7.49 18.81
CA ALA A 3 9.33 6.26 18.74
C ALA A 3 9.30 5.69 17.32
N PHE A 4 9.22 6.56 16.31
CA PHE A 4 9.24 6.18 14.90
C PHE A 4 10.52 5.41 14.48
N ASN A 5 11.70 5.91 14.84
CA ASN A 5 12.96 5.23 14.51
C ASN A 5 13.05 3.85 15.19
N THR A 6 12.43 3.69 16.35
CA THR A 6 12.35 2.39 17.05
C THR A 6 11.42 1.43 16.31
N GLN A 7 10.32 1.92 15.75
CA GLN A 7 9.37 1.12 14.97
C GLN A 7 9.92 0.70 13.61
N VAL A 8 10.62 1.59 12.92
CA VAL A 8 11.39 1.23 11.71
C VAL A 8 12.46 0.20 12.07
N ALA A 9 13.18 0.38 13.18
CA ALA A 9 14.14 -0.60 13.66
C ALA A 9 13.52 -1.97 14.00
N GLN A 10 12.31 -1.99 14.57
CA GLN A 10 11.56 -3.23 14.82
C GLN A 10 11.15 -3.91 13.51
N TRP A 11 10.61 -3.16 12.56
CA TRP A 11 10.31 -3.69 11.23
C TRP A 11 11.58 -4.25 10.56
N MET A 12 12.70 -3.52 10.63
CA MET A 12 13.99 -3.99 10.12
C MET A 12 14.46 -5.27 10.82
N SER A 13 14.27 -5.38 12.14
CA SER A 13 14.65 -6.57 12.90
C SER A 13 13.81 -7.82 12.55
N ASN A 14 12.56 -7.61 12.12
CA ASN A 14 11.67 -8.69 11.69
C ASN A 14 11.93 -9.13 10.24
N ASN A 15 12.74 -8.39 9.47
CA ASN A 15 13.04 -8.64 8.07
C ASN A 15 14.55 -8.88 7.87
N PRO A 16 15.05 -10.12 8.06
CA PRO A 16 16.49 -10.41 8.21
C PRO A 16 17.36 -10.09 6.97
N ASN A 17 16.77 -9.78 5.83
CA ASN A 17 17.47 -9.47 4.57
C ASN A 17 17.64 -7.96 4.28
N VAL A 18 17.33 -7.07 5.22
CA VAL A 18 17.34 -5.60 5.01
C VAL A 18 18.64 -5.00 4.46
N ASN A 19 19.80 -5.58 4.74
CA ASN A 19 21.07 -5.07 4.18
C ASN A 19 21.18 -5.27 2.67
N SER A 20 20.52 -6.29 2.12
CA SER A 20 20.46 -6.51 0.66
C SER A 20 19.58 -5.49 -0.07
N LEU A 21 18.78 -4.73 0.69
CA LEU A 21 17.92 -3.67 0.19
C LEU A 21 18.60 -2.29 0.22
N LEU A 22 19.80 -2.18 0.76
CA LEU A 22 20.52 -0.90 0.78
C LEU A 22 20.95 -0.49 -0.62
N THR A 23 20.70 0.77 -0.97
CA THR A 23 21.14 1.40 -2.20
C THR A 23 21.57 2.84 -1.93
N THR A 24 22.31 3.43 -2.86
CA THR A 24 22.60 4.87 -2.86
C THR A 24 21.55 5.58 -3.71
N ASN A 25 20.95 6.66 -3.19
CA ASN A 25 20.06 7.52 -3.99
C ASN A 25 20.86 8.52 -4.85
N SER A 26 20.18 9.31 -5.69
CA SER A 26 20.83 10.29 -6.55
C SER A 26 21.56 11.42 -5.80
N ALA A 27 21.27 11.61 -4.51
CA ALA A 27 21.93 12.57 -3.64
C ALA A 27 23.17 12.00 -2.93
N GLY A 28 23.46 10.70 -3.09
CA GLY A 28 24.58 10.04 -2.41
C GLY A 28 24.22 9.44 -1.05
N ASP A 29 22.97 9.54 -0.61
CA ASP A 29 22.53 8.97 0.68
C ASP A 29 22.37 7.45 0.55
N THR A 30 22.77 6.73 1.60
CA THR A 30 22.40 5.33 1.77
C THR A 30 20.95 5.25 2.23
N ILE A 31 20.11 4.58 1.44
CA ILE A 31 18.68 4.41 1.71
C ILE A 31 18.28 2.94 1.52
N TRP A 32 17.16 2.54 2.11
CA TRP A 32 16.55 1.24 1.84
C TRP A 32 15.63 1.30 0.62
N GLU A 33 15.80 0.38 -0.32
CA GLU A 33 14.90 0.17 -1.46
C GLU A 33 13.98 -1.01 -1.16
N ILE A 34 12.71 -0.71 -0.89
CA ILE A 34 11.70 -1.68 -0.49
C ILE A 34 11.00 -2.20 -1.75
N PRO A 35 11.15 -3.49 -2.10
CA PRO A 35 10.46 -4.08 -3.24
C PRO A 35 8.98 -4.17 -2.94
N ILE A 36 8.15 -3.65 -3.85
CA ILE A 36 6.69 -3.74 -3.75
C ILE A 36 6.12 -4.56 -4.90
N VAL A 37 4.98 -5.21 -4.65
CA VAL A 37 4.17 -5.84 -5.68
C VAL A 37 2.75 -5.31 -5.60
N VAL A 38 2.20 -4.93 -6.75
CA VAL A 38 0.82 -4.43 -6.87
C VAL A 38 -0.05 -5.50 -7.48
N HIS A 39 -0.98 -6.03 -6.70
CA HIS A 39 -1.98 -7.01 -7.11
C HIS A 39 -3.27 -6.28 -7.50
N VAL A 40 -3.53 -6.10 -8.79
CA VAL A 40 -4.76 -5.50 -9.31
C VAL A 40 -5.85 -6.57 -9.38
N MET A 41 -6.76 -6.52 -8.41
CA MET A 41 -7.90 -7.43 -8.29
C MET A 41 -9.07 -6.88 -9.12
N HIS A 42 -9.07 -7.19 -10.42
CA HIS A 42 -10.00 -6.61 -11.38
C HIS A 42 -11.26 -7.46 -11.59
N THR A 43 -12.24 -6.91 -12.32
CA THR A 43 -13.53 -7.53 -12.61
C THR A 43 -13.67 -7.97 -14.08
N GLY A 44 -12.57 -8.40 -14.71
CA GLY A 44 -12.53 -8.85 -16.11
C GLY A 44 -12.38 -7.78 -17.20
N GLY A 45 -12.34 -6.49 -16.87
CA GLY A 45 -12.12 -5.41 -17.85
C GLY A 45 -10.70 -5.39 -18.43
N ALA A 46 -10.51 -4.76 -19.59
CA ALA A 46 -9.19 -4.54 -20.20
C ALA A 46 -8.30 -3.61 -19.34
N VAL A 47 -6.97 -3.71 -19.49
CA VAL A 47 -6.03 -2.80 -18.80
C VAL A 47 -6.30 -1.35 -19.21
N GLY A 48 -6.24 -0.44 -18.23
CA GLY A 48 -6.64 0.97 -18.38
C GLY A 48 -8.12 1.24 -18.08
N THR A 49 -8.92 0.21 -17.79
CA THR A 49 -10.31 0.39 -17.35
C THR A 49 -10.41 0.66 -15.85
N LYS A 50 -11.59 1.09 -15.41
CA LYS A 50 -11.92 1.48 -14.03
C LYS A 50 -11.28 0.58 -12.96
N TYR A 51 -11.54 -0.72 -13.00
CA TYR A 51 -11.04 -1.67 -12.01
C TYR A 51 -9.82 -2.49 -12.48
N ASN A 52 -9.32 -2.23 -13.69
CA ASN A 52 -8.09 -2.82 -14.21
C ASN A 52 -7.15 -1.70 -14.65
N ILE A 53 -6.75 -0.86 -13.68
CA ILE A 53 -5.99 0.38 -13.89
C ILE A 53 -4.69 0.18 -14.68
N SER A 54 -4.24 1.19 -15.41
CA SER A 54 -3.03 1.10 -16.26
C SER A 54 -1.75 1.03 -15.44
N ASP A 55 -0.70 0.43 -16.03
CA ASP A 55 0.66 0.40 -15.45
C ASP A 55 1.15 1.83 -15.16
N GLY A 56 0.98 2.76 -16.10
CA GLY A 56 1.41 4.15 -15.91
C GLY A 56 0.72 4.89 -14.75
N LEU A 57 -0.53 4.52 -14.41
CA LEU A 57 -1.20 5.08 -13.22
C LEU A 57 -0.61 4.51 -11.93
N ILE A 58 -0.25 3.22 -11.93
CA ILE A 58 0.46 2.59 -10.82
C ILE A 58 1.84 3.25 -10.66
N ASP A 59 2.64 3.32 -11.72
CA ASP A 59 3.98 3.90 -11.72
C ASP A 59 3.99 5.33 -11.19
N SER A 60 3.10 6.18 -11.69
CA SER A 60 2.99 7.57 -11.24
C SER A 60 2.54 7.68 -9.77
N THR A 61 1.70 6.76 -9.28
CA THR A 61 1.30 6.74 -7.87
C THR A 61 2.46 6.32 -6.97
N ILE A 62 3.32 5.38 -7.42
CA ILE A 62 4.53 4.99 -6.69
C ILE A 62 5.59 6.10 -6.69
N ASP A 63 5.71 6.86 -7.79
CA ASP A 63 6.54 8.08 -7.81
C ASP A 63 6.04 9.12 -6.80
N TYR A 64 4.74 9.36 -6.75
CA TYR A 64 4.13 10.23 -5.74
C TYR A 64 4.33 9.71 -4.31
N LEU A 65 4.23 8.39 -4.08
CA LEU A 65 4.54 7.76 -2.80
C LEU A 65 5.96 8.06 -2.36
N ASN A 66 6.94 7.87 -3.25
CA ASN A 66 8.34 8.17 -2.98
C ASN A 66 8.58 9.65 -2.66
N LYS A 67 7.98 10.57 -3.42
CA LYS A 67 8.06 12.01 -3.15
C LYS A 67 7.41 12.40 -1.82
N THR A 68 6.38 11.67 -1.40
CA THR A 68 5.73 11.86 -0.11
C THR A 68 6.67 11.49 1.04
N PHE A 69 7.28 10.31 0.99
CA PHE A 69 8.24 9.85 2.01
C PHE A 69 9.60 10.55 1.93
N GLU A 70 9.93 11.19 0.82
CA GLU A 70 11.10 12.07 0.73
C GLU A 70 10.81 13.49 1.28
N ALA A 71 9.54 13.82 1.54
CA ALA A 71 9.06 15.18 1.80
C ALA A 71 9.46 16.16 0.67
N SER A 72 9.39 15.69 -0.58
CA SER A 72 9.75 16.44 -1.80
C SER A 72 8.56 16.74 -2.71
N TRP A 73 7.36 16.25 -2.37
CA TRP A 73 6.14 16.61 -3.11
C TRP A 73 5.84 18.11 -2.95
N PRO A 74 5.60 18.88 -4.04
CA PRO A 74 5.54 20.35 -3.98
C PRO A 74 4.51 20.93 -2.99
N SER A 75 3.44 20.20 -2.69
CA SER A 75 2.40 20.65 -1.76
C SER A 75 2.67 20.28 -0.30
N TYR A 76 3.78 19.61 0.01
CA TYR A 76 4.13 19.20 1.36
C TYR A 76 5.25 20.05 1.95
N PRO A 77 5.27 20.23 3.29
CA PRO A 77 6.37 20.90 3.94
C PRO A 77 7.69 20.17 3.66
N ALA A 78 8.73 20.92 3.30
CA ALA A 78 10.06 20.37 3.06
C ALA A 78 10.76 19.99 4.37
N PRO A 79 11.82 19.16 4.31
CA PRO A 79 12.73 18.95 5.44
C PRO A 79 13.24 20.28 6.01
N GLY A 80 13.12 20.47 7.33
CA GLY A 80 13.48 21.73 8.00
C GLY A 80 12.36 22.77 8.05
N SER A 81 11.19 22.49 7.48
CA SER A 81 9.98 23.33 7.58
C SER A 81 8.75 22.53 8.06
N GLY A 82 8.97 21.48 8.85
CA GLY A 82 7.93 20.58 9.37
C GLY A 82 7.81 19.26 8.59
N GLY A 83 8.45 19.12 7.44
CA GLY A 83 8.59 17.86 6.72
C GLY A 83 9.73 17.01 7.28
N THR A 84 9.63 15.69 7.12
CA THR A 84 10.70 14.75 7.46
C THR A 84 10.94 13.81 6.30
N LYS A 85 12.21 13.71 5.86
CA LYS A 85 12.65 12.73 4.87
C LYS A 85 12.83 11.38 5.56
N PHE A 86 12.23 10.34 5.00
CA PHE A 86 12.43 8.96 5.43
C PHE A 86 13.56 8.34 4.60
N PRO A 87 14.47 7.56 5.22
CA PRO A 87 15.65 7.00 4.55
C PRO A 87 15.32 5.75 3.69
N PHE A 88 14.16 5.69 3.05
CA PHE A 88 13.77 4.59 2.19
C PHE A 88 12.99 5.07 0.96
N ARG A 89 12.91 4.20 -0.04
CA ARG A 89 12.04 4.34 -1.21
C ARG A 89 11.40 3.01 -1.57
N PHE A 90 10.29 3.08 -2.28
CA PHE A 90 9.61 1.93 -2.84
C PHE A 90 9.97 1.76 -4.32
N THR A 91 10.16 0.51 -4.74
CA THR A 91 10.35 0.16 -6.15
C THR A 91 9.47 -1.03 -6.52
N LEU A 92 8.83 -0.99 -7.68
CA LEU A 92 8.15 -2.17 -8.20
C LEU A 92 9.16 -3.30 -8.36
N ALA A 93 8.80 -4.48 -7.89
CA ALA A 93 9.65 -5.65 -7.95
C ALA A 93 10.07 -5.97 -9.38
N LYS A 94 11.37 -6.22 -9.58
CA LYS A 94 11.95 -6.58 -10.89
C LYS A 94 12.11 -8.09 -11.06
N ARG A 95 11.98 -8.85 -9.97
CA ARG A 95 12.00 -10.31 -9.94
C ARG A 95 10.84 -10.83 -9.10
N ALA A 96 10.11 -11.80 -9.63
CA ALA A 96 9.06 -12.51 -8.92
C ALA A 96 9.65 -13.51 -7.92
N PRO A 97 8.85 -14.11 -7.02
CA PRO A 97 9.34 -15.02 -5.97
C PRO A 97 10.10 -16.25 -6.51
N ASN A 98 9.76 -16.69 -7.73
CA ASN A 98 10.42 -17.76 -8.49
C ASN A 98 11.62 -17.27 -9.32
N CYS A 99 12.12 -16.07 -9.06
CA CYS A 99 13.25 -15.41 -9.71
C CYS A 99 13.07 -15.00 -11.18
N THR A 100 11.87 -15.14 -11.76
CA THR A 100 11.59 -14.68 -13.13
C THR A 100 11.47 -13.16 -13.20
N ALA A 101 11.78 -12.57 -14.36
CA ALA A 101 11.57 -11.14 -14.58
C ALA A 101 10.09 -10.76 -14.45
N THR A 102 9.82 -9.58 -13.91
CA THR A 102 8.47 -9.04 -13.72
C THR A 102 8.54 -7.51 -13.70
N ASN A 103 7.41 -6.86 -13.96
CA ASN A 103 7.22 -5.42 -13.74
C ASN A 103 6.66 -5.11 -12.34
N GLY A 104 6.47 -6.12 -11.48
CA GLY A 104 5.96 -5.95 -10.12
C GLY A 104 4.44 -5.72 -10.07
N ILE A 105 3.73 -5.92 -11.18
CA ILE A 105 2.27 -5.77 -11.26
C ILE A 105 1.67 -7.14 -11.60
N VAL A 106 0.84 -7.67 -10.70
CA VAL A 106 0.08 -8.90 -10.91
C VAL A 106 -1.38 -8.52 -11.12
N ARG A 107 -2.03 -9.07 -12.14
CA ARG A 107 -3.44 -8.81 -12.44
C ARG A 107 -4.25 -10.07 -12.25
N VAL A 108 -5.26 -10.00 -11.39
CA VAL A 108 -6.11 -11.14 -11.05
C VAL A 108 -7.56 -10.79 -11.33
N ASN A 109 -8.22 -11.61 -12.15
CA ASN A 109 -9.66 -11.50 -12.36
C ASN A 109 -10.42 -12.11 -11.18
N ALA A 110 -10.58 -11.34 -10.11
CA ALA A 110 -11.23 -11.82 -8.90
C ALA A 110 -12.71 -12.15 -9.10
N SER A 111 -13.40 -11.48 -10.05
CA SER A 111 -14.81 -11.80 -10.36
C SER A 111 -15.00 -13.13 -11.07
N ALA A 112 -13.94 -13.70 -11.67
CA ALA A 112 -13.98 -15.06 -12.22
C ALA A 112 -13.95 -16.14 -11.12
N THR A 113 -13.46 -15.80 -9.92
CA THR A 113 -13.41 -16.72 -8.77
C THR A 113 -14.58 -16.50 -7.82
N TYR A 114 -14.94 -15.24 -7.58
CA TYR A 114 -16.00 -14.87 -6.65
C TYR A 114 -17.06 -14.02 -7.35
N SER A 115 -18.26 -14.57 -7.51
CA SER A 115 -19.36 -13.94 -8.24
C SER A 115 -19.84 -12.61 -7.61
N ASN A 116 -19.79 -12.50 -6.29
CA ASN A 116 -20.14 -11.29 -5.53
C ASN A 116 -19.04 -10.22 -5.53
N TYR A 117 -17.83 -10.50 -6.04
CA TYR A 117 -16.74 -9.53 -6.03
C TYR A 117 -17.09 -8.26 -6.83
N THR A 118 -17.75 -8.41 -7.98
CA THR A 118 -18.11 -7.27 -8.85
C THR A 118 -19.03 -6.28 -8.13
N THR A 119 -19.99 -6.78 -7.34
CA THR A 119 -21.01 -5.98 -6.65
C THR A 119 -20.54 -5.49 -5.29
N ASP A 120 -19.88 -6.35 -4.52
CA ASP A 120 -19.65 -6.13 -3.09
C ASP A 120 -18.17 -5.92 -2.75
N GLY A 121 -17.26 -6.36 -3.62
CA GLY A 121 -15.81 -6.26 -3.46
C GLY A 121 -15.27 -7.01 -2.26
N VAL A 122 -14.34 -6.37 -1.56
CA VAL A 122 -13.75 -6.91 -0.32
C VAL A 122 -14.63 -6.56 0.87
N ASN A 123 -14.90 -7.56 1.69
CA ASN A 123 -15.52 -7.39 2.99
C ASN A 123 -14.45 -7.18 4.06
N ARG A 124 -14.50 -5.99 4.70
CA ARG A 124 -13.76 -5.69 5.92
C ARG A 124 -14.67 -5.78 7.15
N ASN A 125 -15.86 -5.16 7.09
CA ASN A 125 -16.78 -5.07 8.23
C ASN A 125 -18.22 -5.47 7.91
N LEU A 126 -18.59 -5.61 6.64
CA LEU A 126 -19.96 -5.99 6.23
C LEU A 126 -20.08 -7.51 6.03
N THR A 127 -21.11 -7.99 5.34
CA THR A 127 -21.32 -9.44 5.12
C THR A 127 -21.59 -9.82 3.66
N GLY A 128 -21.53 -8.86 2.72
CA GLY A 128 -21.82 -9.10 1.29
C GLY A 128 -20.60 -9.43 0.44
N GLY A 129 -19.43 -8.88 0.77
CA GLY A 129 -18.21 -9.02 -0.02
C GLY A 129 -17.41 -10.28 0.26
N VAL A 130 -16.36 -10.48 -0.53
CA VAL A 130 -15.36 -11.54 -0.33
C VAL A 130 -14.46 -11.15 0.84
N SER A 131 -14.25 -12.01 1.83
CA SER A 131 -13.40 -11.69 2.98
C SER A 131 -11.97 -11.32 2.57
N ASP A 132 -11.35 -10.36 3.27
CA ASP A 132 -9.95 -9.92 3.08
C ASP A 132 -8.96 -11.10 2.87
N PRO A 133 -8.90 -12.14 3.72
CA PRO A 133 -7.95 -13.25 3.51
C PRO A 133 -8.19 -14.02 2.20
N ASN A 134 -9.44 -14.18 1.77
CA ASN A 134 -9.78 -14.91 0.55
C ASN A 134 -9.43 -14.12 -0.71
N ILE A 135 -9.51 -12.79 -0.68
CA ILE A 135 -9.05 -11.94 -1.77
C ILE A 135 -7.53 -11.97 -1.88
N LYS A 136 -6.83 -11.85 -0.75
CA LYS A 136 -5.36 -11.92 -0.72
C LYS A 136 -4.84 -13.29 -1.14
N ALA A 137 -5.53 -14.37 -0.78
CA ALA A 137 -5.16 -15.73 -1.18
C ALA A 137 -5.16 -15.96 -2.70
N LEU A 138 -5.87 -15.14 -3.49
CA LEU A 138 -5.82 -15.23 -4.95
C LEU A 138 -4.46 -14.80 -5.53
N SER A 139 -3.72 -13.92 -4.83
CA SER A 139 -2.36 -13.54 -5.19
C SER A 139 -1.67 -12.85 -4.02
N VAL A 140 -0.62 -13.49 -3.50
CA VAL A 140 0.22 -12.98 -2.41
C VAL A 140 1.66 -13.38 -2.68
N TRP A 141 2.59 -12.46 -2.45
CA TRP A 141 4.03 -12.74 -2.49
C TRP A 141 4.62 -12.79 -1.08
N PRO A 142 5.74 -13.49 -0.86
CA PRO A 142 6.37 -13.60 0.46
C PRO A 142 6.68 -12.23 1.07
N ASN A 143 6.11 -11.95 2.24
CA ASN A 143 6.21 -10.66 2.91
C ASN A 143 7.60 -10.40 3.53
N ASP A 144 8.46 -11.41 3.57
CA ASP A 144 9.88 -11.32 3.97
C ASP A 144 10.78 -10.71 2.89
N ARG A 145 10.23 -10.52 1.68
CA ARG A 145 10.95 -10.00 0.49
C ARG A 145 10.21 -8.89 -0.24
N TYR A 146 8.88 -8.84 -0.14
CA TYR A 146 8.05 -7.90 -0.88
C TYR A 146 6.98 -7.29 0.01
N TYR A 147 6.74 -6.00 -0.13
CA TYR A 147 5.55 -5.37 0.43
C TYR A 147 4.38 -5.53 -0.55
N ASN A 148 3.30 -6.18 -0.11
CA ASN A 148 2.13 -6.45 -0.93
C ASN A 148 1.12 -5.29 -0.89
N ILE A 149 0.69 -4.83 -2.07
CA ILE A 149 -0.37 -3.83 -2.23
C ILE A 149 -1.46 -4.43 -3.09
N TRP A 150 -2.66 -4.62 -2.55
CA TRP A 150 -3.83 -5.08 -3.29
C TRP A 150 -4.71 -3.91 -3.67
N VAL A 151 -4.98 -3.77 -4.97
CA VAL A 151 -5.87 -2.75 -5.53
C VAL A 151 -7.19 -3.42 -5.88
N VAL A 152 -8.26 -3.02 -5.22
CA VAL A 152 -9.56 -3.70 -5.28
C VAL A 152 -10.65 -2.80 -5.87
N ASN A 153 -11.72 -3.41 -6.37
CA ASN A 153 -12.82 -2.65 -7.00
C ASN A 153 -13.65 -1.87 -5.97
N ARG A 154 -13.92 -2.51 -4.81
CA ARG A 154 -14.79 -2.05 -3.74
C ARG A 154 -14.30 -2.55 -2.39
N ILE A 155 -14.59 -1.78 -1.34
CA ILE A 155 -14.44 -2.17 0.07
C ILE A 155 -15.79 -1.91 0.72
N ASP A 156 -16.36 -2.94 1.36
CA ASP A 156 -17.66 -2.87 2.00
C ASP A 156 -18.74 -2.28 1.05
N THR A 157 -18.81 -2.80 -0.17
CA THR A 157 -19.72 -2.40 -1.27
C THR A 157 -19.46 -1.03 -1.92
N VAL A 158 -18.53 -0.23 -1.41
CA VAL A 158 -18.24 1.13 -1.91
C VAL A 158 -17.01 1.15 -2.83
N ASP A 159 -17.10 1.82 -3.99
CA ASP A 159 -16.00 1.88 -4.97
C ASP A 159 -15.16 3.17 -4.91
N GLY A 160 -15.62 4.20 -4.20
CA GLY A 160 -14.92 5.46 -3.98
C GLY A 160 -14.75 6.33 -5.24
N TYR A 161 -15.45 6.03 -6.33
CA TYR A 161 -15.46 6.89 -7.52
C TYR A 161 -16.40 8.10 -7.33
N PRO A 162 -16.28 9.16 -8.15
CA PRO A 162 -17.21 10.28 -8.12
C PRO A 162 -18.67 9.80 -8.17
N GLY A 163 -19.49 10.33 -7.25
CA GLY A 163 -20.86 9.86 -7.01
C GLY A 163 -21.02 8.94 -5.80
N THR A 164 -19.91 8.52 -5.17
CA THR A 164 -19.95 7.90 -3.83
C THR A 164 -20.50 8.90 -2.81
N ILE A 165 -21.49 8.48 -2.02
CA ILE A 165 -22.14 9.30 -1.00
C ILE A 165 -21.74 8.78 0.39
N GLY A 166 -21.41 9.68 1.30
CA GLY A 166 -21.05 9.35 2.68
C GLY A 166 -19.59 8.97 2.88
N SER A 167 -19.22 8.68 4.13
CA SER A 167 -17.89 8.21 4.49
C SER A 167 -17.68 6.76 4.07
N PHE A 168 -16.48 6.42 3.63
CA PHE A 168 -16.12 5.08 3.20
C PHE A 168 -14.66 4.76 3.53
N VAL A 169 -14.33 3.47 3.51
CA VAL A 169 -12.96 2.98 3.67
C VAL A 169 -12.24 3.05 2.33
N ALA A 170 -11.27 3.96 2.22
CA ALA A 170 -10.47 4.17 1.01
C ALA A 170 -9.36 3.12 0.85
N GLY A 171 -8.84 2.64 1.98
CA GLY A 171 -7.81 1.63 2.12
C GLY A 171 -7.63 1.23 3.58
N TYR A 172 -6.80 0.23 3.81
CA TYR A 172 -6.32 -0.19 5.13
C TYR A 172 -5.01 -0.97 4.98
N ALA A 173 -4.16 -0.93 6.00
CA ALA A 173 -3.00 -1.80 6.12
C ALA A 173 -3.01 -2.58 7.44
N TYR A 174 -2.26 -3.67 7.46
CA TYR A 174 -1.92 -4.36 8.69
C TYR A 174 -0.67 -3.74 9.31
N PHE A 175 -0.67 -3.61 10.64
CA PHE A 175 0.51 -3.23 11.41
C PHE A 175 1.58 -4.35 11.37
N PRO A 176 2.86 -4.03 11.64
CA PRO A 176 3.91 -5.04 11.75
C PRO A 176 3.53 -6.20 12.69
N GLY A 177 3.86 -7.43 12.28
CA GLY A 177 3.57 -8.65 13.04
C GLY A 177 2.30 -9.37 12.61
N ALA A 178 1.59 -8.87 11.60
CA ALA A 178 0.51 -9.61 10.98
C ALA A 178 1.01 -10.91 10.30
N PRO A 179 0.14 -11.95 10.19
CA PRO A 179 0.45 -13.15 9.44
C PRO A 179 0.87 -12.84 7.99
N ALA A 180 1.89 -13.56 7.50
CA ALA A 180 2.51 -13.32 6.20
C ALA A 180 1.54 -13.33 5.01
N ASN A 181 0.44 -14.08 5.11
CA ASN A 181 -0.57 -14.20 4.06
C ASN A 181 -1.56 -13.01 4.01
N ILE A 182 -1.56 -12.13 5.01
CA ILE A 182 -2.44 -10.96 5.08
C ILE A 182 -1.68 -9.63 5.24
N ASP A 183 -0.39 -9.68 5.56
CA ASP A 183 0.46 -8.50 5.72
C ASP A 183 0.57 -7.66 4.42
N GLY A 184 0.39 -6.34 4.57
CA GLY A 184 0.38 -5.37 3.48
C GLY A 184 -0.86 -4.47 3.45
N THR A 185 -1.07 -3.79 2.32
CA THR A 185 -2.10 -2.76 2.13
C THR A 185 -3.19 -3.22 1.16
N ILE A 186 -4.46 -3.02 1.49
CA ILE A 186 -5.57 -2.98 0.53
C ILE A 186 -5.97 -1.52 0.29
N MET A 187 -6.25 -1.17 -0.96
CA MET A 187 -6.83 0.12 -1.33
C MET A 187 -7.78 0.03 -2.51
N LEU A 188 -8.73 0.95 -2.59
CA LEU A 188 -9.62 1.07 -3.74
C LEU A 188 -8.86 1.51 -5.00
N ALA A 189 -9.25 0.97 -6.15
CA ALA A 189 -8.74 1.40 -7.47
C ALA A 189 -8.95 2.90 -7.72
N SER A 190 -10.03 3.49 -7.19
CA SER A 190 -10.31 4.93 -7.27
C SER A 190 -9.27 5.82 -6.56
N GLN A 191 -8.50 5.24 -5.64
CA GLN A 191 -7.50 5.94 -4.85
C GLN A 191 -6.08 5.76 -5.40
N MET A 192 -5.89 4.89 -6.40
CA MET A 192 -4.60 4.75 -7.08
C MET A 192 -4.42 5.91 -8.06
N ALA A 193 -3.97 7.05 -7.56
CA ALA A 193 -3.60 8.21 -8.36
C ALA A 193 -2.60 9.10 -7.60
N PRO A 194 -1.69 9.78 -8.31
CA PRO A 194 -0.85 10.82 -7.71
C PRO A 194 -1.69 11.87 -6.97
N GLY A 195 -1.26 12.27 -5.77
CA GLY A 195 -1.97 13.24 -4.94
C GLY A 195 -3.09 12.66 -4.07
N ARG A 196 -3.40 11.36 -4.16
CA ARG A 196 -4.28 10.67 -3.21
C ARG A 196 -3.48 10.19 -2.01
N THR A 197 -3.81 10.69 -0.83
CA THR A 197 -3.05 10.40 0.40
C THR A 197 -3.29 9.00 0.96
N THR A 198 -4.25 8.23 0.43
CA THR A 198 -4.59 6.89 0.93
C THR A 198 -3.38 5.97 0.96
N LEU A 199 -2.66 5.78 -0.15
CA LEU A 199 -1.52 4.86 -0.14
C LEU A 199 -0.40 5.32 0.81
N PRO A 200 0.06 6.60 0.80
CA PRO A 200 1.01 7.06 1.80
C PRO A 200 0.55 6.86 3.26
N HIS A 201 -0.74 7.08 3.54
CA HIS A 201 -1.34 6.87 4.86
C HIS A 201 -1.29 5.41 5.29
N GLU A 202 -1.74 4.50 4.43
CA GLU A 202 -1.72 3.06 4.72
C GLU A 202 -0.31 2.50 4.87
N ILE A 203 0.64 2.98 4.07
CA ILE A 203 2.05 2.65 4.25
C ILE A 203 2.54 3.15 5.61
N GLY A 204 2.11 4.32 6.06
CA GLY A 204 2.39 4.80 7.42
C GLY A 204 2.05 3.76 8.50
N HIS A 205 0.84 3.19 8.45
CA HIS A 205 0.42 2.11 9.36
C HIS A 205 1.31 0.87 9.26
N ALA A 206 1.73 0.48 8.06
CA ALA A 206 2.68 -0.62 7.86
C ALA A 206 4.07 -0.35 8.46
N PHE A 207 4.46 0.91 8.61
CA PHE A 207 5.64 1.34 9.37
C PHE A 207 5.31 1.71 10.83
N ASN A 208 4.20 1.18 11.35
CA ASN A 208 3.72 1.32 12.72
C ASN A 208 3.34 2.75 13.16
N LEU A 209 3.06 3.63 12.21
CA LEU A 209 2.47 4.94 12.51
C LEU A 209 0.99 4.76 12.85
N TYR A 210 0.58 5.27 14.01
CA TYR A 210 -0.82 5.36 14.38
C TYR A 210 -1.46 6.59 13.74
N HIS A 211 -2.79 6.65 13.75
CA HIS A 211 -3.46 7.90 13.44
C HIS A 211 -2.98 9.02 14.39
N THR A 212 -2.86 10.25 13.90
CA THR A 212 -2.37 11.38 14.70
C THR A 212 -3.28 11.73 15.89
N PHE A 213 -4.51 11.23 15.90
CA PHE A 213 -5.50 11.36 16.98
C PHE A 213 -5.56 10.15 17.92
N GLU A 214 -4.80 9.09 17.65
CA GLU A 214 -4.68 7.92 18.53
C GLU A 214 -3.49 8.10 19.48
N GLY A 215 -3.63 7.69 20.75
CA GLY A 215 -2.54 7.70 21.73
C GLY A 215 -2.44 8.93 22.64
N TYR A 216 -3.40 9.86 22.60
CA TYR A 216 -3.49 10.97 23.56
C TYR A 216 -4.67 10.77 24.52
N THR A 217 -4.45 10.99 25.82
CA THR A 217 -5.54 11.13 26.79
C THR A 217 -5.94 12.60 26.80
N VAL A 218 -7.20 12.92 26.53
CA VAL A 218 -7.69 14.29 26.72
C VAL A 218 -7.70 14.55 28.22
N VAL A 219 -6.76 15.35 28.72
CA VAL A 219 -6.89 15.91 30.07
C VAL A 219 -7.84 17.09 29.92
N SER A 220 -9.12 16.87 30.22
CA SER A 220 -10.06 17.97 30.39
C SER A 220 -9.59 18.79 31.60
N GLY A 221 -9.21 20.05 31.34
CA GLY A 221 -8.93 21.04 32.37
C GLY A 221 -10.20 21.53 33.06
#